data_AF-A0AA39S0U4-F1
#
_entry.id   AF-A0AA39S0U4-F1
#
_cell.length_a   1.000
_cell.length_b   1.000
_cell.length_c   1.000
_cell.angle_alpha   90.00
_cell.angle_beta   90.00
_cell.angle_gamma   90.00
#
_symmetry.space_group_name_H-M   'P 1'
#
loop_
_entity.id
_entity.type
_entity.pdbx_description
1 polymer ?
#
loop_
_entity_poly.entity_id
_entity_poly.type
_entity_poly.pdbx_seq_one_letter_code
_entity_poly.pdbx_strand_id
1 'polypeptide(L)'
;MENEKKYITTEELQKHNNREDLWISIQGKVYNVTDWANEHPGGDIPLMNLAGQDVTDAFLAYHPGTAWKYLDRFFTGYHLEDFHVTEVSRDYRRLANEFAKQGLFEKKQHVASCALTSVALMFGVVLYGVLCCESIWAHLGSAALLGFLWIQSAYVGHDSGHYQVMTSRRYNKIAQLLSGNCLTGISIAWWKWTHNAHHLAVNSLDYDPDLQHMPVFAVSTRFFNSITSVFYGRQLTFDPVARFFVSYQHWTFYPVMCVARVNLYLQTFLLLFSKRKIPDRALNIVGILVFWTWFPLIVSCLPNWPERVLFVLTSFAVTAIQHIQFCLNHFAANVYLGPPSGNDWFEKQTGGTLDIACSSWMDWFHGGLQFQLEHHCFLVCLGAN
;
A
#
# COMPACT_ATOMS: atom_id res chain seq x y z
N MET A 1 28.12 39.12 -7.74
CA MET A 1 28.67 38.09 -6.82
C MET A 1 27.87 36.84 -7.08
N GLU A 2 28.43 35.90 -7.86
CA GLU A 2 27.86 34.56 -7.95
C GLU A 2 27.83 33.98 -6.53
N ASN A 3 26.67 33.54 -6.07
CA ASN A 3 26.56 32.83 -4.80
C ASN A 3 27.44 31.59 -4.88
N GLU A 4 28.57 31.59 -4.17
CA GLU A 4 29.45 30.44 -4.04
C GLU A 4 28.61 29.24 -3.56
N LYS A 5 28.59 28.16 -4.35
CA LYS A 5 27.88 26.95 -3.98
C LYS A 5 28.53 26.39 -2.72
N LYS A 6 27.73 26.19 -1.67
CA LYS A 6 28.16 25.51 -0.46
C LYS A 6 28.01 24.01 -0.66
N TYR A 7 28.95 23.24 -0.10
CA TYR A 7 28.97 21.79 -0.22
C TYR A 7 29.00 21.11 1.15
N ILE A 8 28.40 19.94 1.24
CA ILE A 8 28.55 18.97 2.34
C ILE A 8 28.81 17.59 1.75
N THR A 9 29.41 16.68 2.52
CA THR A 9 29.58 15.28 2.13
C THR A 9 28.31 14.46 2.39
N THR A 10 28.17 13.31 1.75
CA THR A 10 27.10 12.34 2.07
C THR A 10 27.16 11.89 3.53
N GLU A 11 28.37 11.72 4.09
CA GLU A 11 28.55 11.38 5.51
C GLU A 11 28.01 12.47 6.45
N GLU A 12 28.13 13.75 6.07
CA GLU A 12 27.53 14.85 6.83
C GLU A 12 26.01 14.82 6.70
N LEU A 13 25.48 14.63 5.48
CA LEU A 13 24.02 14.51 5.26
C LEU A 13 23.40 13.39 6.11
N GLN A 14 24.08 12.24 6.25
CA GLN A 14 23.63 11.09 7.04
C GLN A 14 23.43 11.38 8.53
N LYS A 15 24.02 12.46 9.07
CA LYS A 15 23.81 12.87 10.47
C LYS A 15 22.42 13.49 10.67
N HIS A 16 21.83 14.05 9.62
CA HIS A 16 20.51 14.70 9.61
C HIS A 16 19.40 13.69 9.32
N ASN A 17 19.28 12.66 10.18
CA ASN A 17 18.46 11.47 9.92
C ASN A 17 17.32 11.23 10.93
N ASN A 18 16.94 12.23 11.71
CA ASN A 18 15.95 12.07 12.79
C ASN A 18 14.83 13.13 12.74
N ARG A 19 13.84 13.02 13.63
CA ARG A 19 12.65 13.88 13.59
C ARG A 19 12.90 15.35 13.89
N GLU A 20 13.95 15.64 14.65
CA GLU A 20 14.31 17.01 15.07
C GLU A 20 15.36 17.62 14.12
N ASP A 21 15.96 16.79 13.27
CA ASP A 21 16.95 17.19 12.28
C ASP A 21 16.90 16.23 11.07
N LEU A 22 16.06 16.57 10.08
CA LEU A 22 15.72 15.73 8.93
C LEU A 22 16.06 16.45 7.62
N TRP A 23 17.17 16.05 7.00
CA TRP A 23 17.58 16.55 5.69
C TRP A 23 17.57 15.42 4.66
N ILE A 24 17.34 15.79 3.41
CA ILE A 24 17.38 14.89 2.26
C ILE A 24 18.09 15.57 1.08
N SER A 25 18.66 14.79 0.16
CA SER A 25 19.16 15.29 -1.11
C SER A 25 18.23 14.91 -2.26
N ILE A 26 18.02 15.83 -3.21
CA ILE A 26 17.34 15.55 -4.48
C ILE A 26 18.17 16.22 -5.59
N GLN A 27 18.66 15.40 -6.52
CA GLN A 27 19.58 15.80 -7.59
C GLN A 27 20.83 16.52 -7.06
N GLY A 28 21.37 16.03 -5.94
CA GLY A 28 22.56 16.58 -5.30
C GLY A 28 22.34 17.92 -4.59
N LYS A 29 21.12 18.46 -4.55
CA LYS A 29 20.76 19.62 -3.71
C LYS A 29 20.22 19.15 -2.37
N VAL A 30 20.61 19.82 -1.30
CA VAL A 30 20.24 19.43 0.07
C VAL A 30 19.08 20.28 0.59
N TYR A 31 18.06 19.61 1.11
CA TYR A 31 16.81 20.21 1.60
C TYR A 31 16.58 19.86 3.07
N ASN A 32 16.24 20.86 3.88
CA ASN A 32 15.78 20.66 5.25
C ASN A 32 14.26 20.56 5.26
N VAL A 33 13.74 19.39 5.62
CA VAL A 33 12.30 19.09 5.62
C VAL A 33 11.78 18.78 7.02
N THR A 34 12.56 19.08 8.07
CA THR A 34 12.26 18.80 9.47
C THR A 34 10.85 19.28 9.87
N ASP A 35 10.57 20.58 9.68
CA ASP A 35 9.28 21.17 10.06
C ASP A 35 8.13 20.68 9.17
N TRP A 36 8.44 20.31 7.93
CA TRP A 36 7.44 19.89 6.96
C TRP A 36 7.06 18.41 7.07
N ALA A 37 7.86 17.59 7.76
CA ALA A 37 7.66 16.15 7.80
C ALA A 37 6.26 15.72 8.28
N ASN A 38 5.67 16.49 9.21
CA ASN A 38 4.33 16.24 9.74
C ASN A 38 3.19 16.76 8.83
N GLU A 39 3.52 17.55 7.81
CA GLU A 39 2.59 18.13 6.84
C GLU A 39 2.66 17.45 5.48
N HIS A 40 3.69 16.61 5.24
CA HIS A 40 3.84 15.87 4.02
C HIS A 40 2.58 15.03 3.71
N PRO A 41 1.97 15.18 2.52
CA PRO A 41 0.74 14.45 2.17
C PRO A 41 0.85 12.92 2.22
N GLY A 42 2.06 12.37 2.05
CA GLY A 42 2.34 10.94 2.17
C GLY A 42 2.56 10.45 3.61
N GLY A 43 2.55 11.35 4.60
CA GLY A 43 2.88 11.08 6.00
C GLY A 43 4.36 11.27 6.33
N ASP A 44 4.72 11.03 7.59
CA ASP A 44 6.07 11.20 8.12
C ASP A 44 7.01 10.04 7.74
N ILE A 45 6.48 8.82 7.61
CA ILE A 45 7.25 7.60 7.33
C ILE A 45 8.17 7.70 6.09
N PRO A 46 7.73 8.19 4.91
CA PRO A 46 8.60 8.38 3.76
C PRO A 46 9.87 9.18 4.04
N LEU A 47 9.73 10.28 4.78
CA LEU A 47 10.84 11.16 5.08
C LEU A 47 11.75 10.55 6.13
N MET A 48 11.17 9.89 7.15
CA MET A 48 11.95 9.22 8.20
C MET A 48 12.76 8.02 7.67
N ASN A 49 12.20 7.21 6.79
CA ASN A 49 12.88 6.02 6.26
C ASN A 49 14.04 6.38 5.32
N LEU A 50 13.99 7.55 4.69
CA LEU A 50 14.98 8.02 3.73
C LEU A 50 15.78 9.23 4.23
N ALA A 51 15.69 9.53 5.54
CA ALA A 51 16.34 10.68 6.14
C ALA A 51 17.88 10.56 6.04
N GLY A 52 18.55 11.67 5.75
CA GLY A 52 20.00 11.71 5.59
C GLY A 52 20.51 11.05 4.30
N GLN A 53 19.67 10.92 3.27
CA GLN A 53 20.03 10.26 2.01
C GLN A 53 19.70 11.13 0.79
N ASP A 54 20.30 10.80 -0.37
CA ASP A 54 19.75 11.22 -1.65
C ASP A 54 18.52 10.38 -1.99
N VAL A 55 17.41 11.02 -2.30
CA VAL A 55 16.11 10.37 -2.51
C VAL A 55 15.57 10.63 -3.90
N THR A 56 16.45 10.96 -4.85
CA THR A 56 16.04 11.43 -6.19
C THR A 56 15.14 10.42 -6.90
N ASP A 57 15.48 9.13 -6.83
CA ASP A 57 14.73 8.07 -7.53
C ASP A 57 13.35 7.86 -6.89
N ALA A 58 13.29 7.74 -5.57
CA ALA A 58 12.02 7.68 -4.84
C ALA A 58 11.17 8.95 -5.05
N PHE A 59 11.79 10.14 -5.07
CA PHE A 59 11.08 11.39 -5.34
C PHE A 59 10.44 11.36 -6.74
N LEU A 60 11.19 10.93 -7.75
CA LEU A 60 10.71 10.78 -9.12
C LEU A 60 9.56 9.76 -9.24
N ALA A 61 9.66 8.64 -8.52
CA ALA A 61 8.66 7.57 -8.55
C ALA A 61 7.30 8.01 -8.00
N TYR A 62 7.30 8.82 -6.94
CA TYR A 62 6.11 9.10 -6.13
C TYR A 62 5.51 10.49 -6.34
N HIS A 63 6.27 11.44 -6.89
CA HIS A 63 5.83 12.82 -6.99
C HIS A 63 5.54 13.25 -8.43
N PRO A 64 4.41 13.94 -8.67
CA PRO A 64 4.15 14.54 -9.97
C PRO A 64 5.14 15.68 -10.24
N GLY A 65 5.31 16.04 -11.52
CA GLY A 65 6.15 17.16 -11.95
C GLY A 65 5.87 18.50 -11.24
N THR A 66 4.66 18.71 -10.73
CA THR A 66 4.28 19.91 -9.97
C THR A 66 4.94 20.00 -8.59
N ALA A 67 5.38 18.88 -8.01
CA ALA A 67 6.03 18.84 -6.70
C ALA A 67 7.40 19.55 -6.70
N TRP A 68 8.12 19.49 -7.83
CA TRP A 68 9.43 20.14 -8.00
C TRP A 68 9.40 21.65 -7.70
N LYS A 69 8.26 22.31 -7.97
CA LYS A 69 8.08 23.75 -7.74
C LYS A 69 8.08 24.15 -6.25
N TYR A 70 7.92 23.19 -5.34
CA TYR A 70 7.88 23.46 -3.90
C TYR A 70 9.24 23.26 -3.22
N LEU A 71 10.19 22.60 -3.89
CA LEU A 71 11.49 22.22 -3.30
C LEU A 71 12.33 23.43 -2.89
N ASP A 72 12.29 24.52 -3.66
CA ASP A 72 13.09 25.72 -3.39
C ASP A 72 12.81 26.33 -2.00
N ARG A 73 11.63 26.08 -1.41
CA ARG A 73 11.28 26.53 -0.06
C ARG A 73 12.08 25.84 1.05
N PHE A 74 12.56 24.63 0.77
CA PHE A 74 13.28 23.78 1.73
C PHE A 74 14.79 23.78 1.47
N PHE A 75 15.24 24.45 0.41
CA PHE A 75 16.63 24.39 -0.02
C PHE A 75 17.55 25.08 1.00
N THR A 76 18.55 24.35 1.47
CA THR A 76 19.48 24.83 2.50
C THR A 76 20.58 25.74 1.95
N GLY A 77 20.78 25.75 0.63
CA GLY A 77 21.95 26.34 -0.02
C GLY A 77 23.09 25.35 -0.25
N TYR A 78 23.07 24.18 0.38
CA TYR A 78 24.10 23.15 0.25
C TYR A 78 23.85 22.20 -0.91
N HIS A 79 24.93 21.71 -1.51
CA HIS A 79 24.96 20.63 -2.47
C HIS A 79 25.82 19.49 -1.94
N LEU A 80 25.58 18.27 -2.41
CA LEU A 80 26.45 17.14 -2.11
C LEU A 80 27.75 17.24 -2.94
N GLU A 81 28.89 17.18 -2.25
CA GLU A 81 30.23 17.18 -2.85
C GLU A 81 30.49 15.91 -3.66
N ASP A 82 30.12 14.77 -3.08
CA ASP A 82 30.28 13.42 -3.58
C ASP A 82 29.01 12.89 -4.26
N PHE A 83 28.20 13.79 -4.84
CA PHE A 83 27.00 13.40 -5.57
C PHE A 83 27.35 12.52 -6.77
N HIS A 84 26.84 11.29 -6.73
CA HIS A 84 27.02 10.31 -7.79
C HIS A 84 25.68 9.65 -8.15
N VAL A 85 25.50 9.35 -9.43
CA VAL A 85 24.33 8.64 -9.95
C VAL A 85 24.81 7.36 -10.62
N THR A 86 24.37 6.22 -10.09
CA THR A 86 24.68 4.90 -10.62
C THR A 86 24.14 4.73 -12.04
N GLU A 87 24.66 3.75 -12.78
CA GLU A 87 24.15 3.42 -14.12
C GLU A 87 22.67 3.03 -14.08
N VAL A 88 22.28 2.21 -13.10
CA VAL A 88 20.91 1.75 -12.91
C VAL A 88 19.96 2.93 -12.63
N SER A 89 20.31 3.84 -11.72
CA SER A 89 19.51 5.05 -11.45
C SER A 89 19.39 5.94 -12.69
N ARG A 90 20.45 6.03 -13.50
CA ARG A 90 20.42 6.81 -14.74
C ARG A 90 19.45 6.21 -15.76
N ASP A 91 19.46 4.89 -15.93
CA ASP A 91 18.56 4.19 -16.82
C ASP A 91 17.11 4.27 -16.33
N TYR A 92 16.86 4.12 -15.03
CA TYR A 92 15.55 4.32 -14.41
C TYR A 92 14.99 5.72 -14.70
N ARG A 93 15.79 6.77 -14.44
CA ARG A 93 15.39 8.16 -14.70
C ARG A 93 15.13 8.42 -16.18
N ARG A 94 15.90 7.79 -17.09
CA ARG A 94 15.65 7.86 -18.54
C ARG A 94 14.29 7.24 -18.87
N LEU A 95 14.02 6.04 -18.38
CA LEU A 95 12.77 5.31 -18.63
C LEU A 95 11.55 6.08 -18.10
N ALA A 96 11.62 6.61 -16.88
CA ALA A 96 10.57 7.45 -16.31
C ALA A 96 10.27 8.67 -17.19
N ASN A 97 11.30 9.31 -17.74
CA ASN A 97 11.13 10.45 -18.65
C ASN A 97 10.51 10.04 -20.00
N GLU A 98 10.91 8.88 -20.55
CA GLU A 98 10.33 8.35 -21.78
C GLU A 98 8.84 8.01 -21.63
N PHE A 99 8.48 7.34 -20.52
CA PHE A 99 7.08 7.04 -20.20
C PHE A 99 6.25 8.31 -19.99
N ALA A 100 6.81 9.33 -19.32
CA ALA A 100 6.16 10.63 -19.19
C ALA A 100 5.90 11.29 -20.55
N LYS A 101 6.87 11.26 -21.47
CA LYS A 101 6.73 11.82 -22.83
C LYS A 101 5.69 11.08 -23.67
N GLN A 102 5.50 9.78 -23.42
CA GLN A 102 4.49 8.96 -24.08
C GLN A 102 3.07 9.17 -23.51
N GLY A 103 2.92 9.96 -22.45
CA GLY A 103 1.61 10.19 -21.82
C GLY A 103 1.09 8.99 -21.03
N LEU A 104 1.95 8.03 -20.67
CA LEU A 104 1.54 6.82 -19.94
C LEU A 104 1.07 7.12 -18.51
N PHE A 105 1.29 8.34 -18.02
CA PHE A 105 0.93 8.79 -16.67
C PHE A 105 -0.35 9.63 -16.66
N GLU A 106 -1.04 9.73 -17.80
CA GLU A 106 -2.31 10.44 -17.89
C GLU A 106 -3.43 9.69 -17.18
N LYS A 107 -4.21 10.42 -16.39
CA LYS A 107 -5.26 9.84 -15.55
C LYS A 107 -6.48 9.42 -16.38
N LYS A 108 -6.85 8.15 -16.30
CA LYS A 108 -8.03 7.59 -16.99
C LYS A 108 -9.25 7.49 -16.07
N GLN A 109 -9.83 8.63 -15.71
CA GLN A 109 -10.99 8.71 -14.78
C GLN A 109 -12.21 7.86 -15.19
N HIS A 110 -12.37 7.58 -16.48
CA HIS A 110 -13.46 6.75 -17.00
C HIS A 110 -13.32 5.29 -16.54
N VAL A 111 -12.10 4.75 -16.44
CA VAL A 111 -11.83 3.38 -15.95
C VAL A 111 -12.34 3.23 -14.52
N ALA A 112 -12.00 4.20 -13.67
CA ALA A 112 -12.48 4.27 -12.30
C ALA A 112 -14.00 4.30 -12.17
N SER A 113 -14.63 5.10 -13.05
CA SER A 113 -16.08 5.26 -13.06
C SER A 113 -16.76 3.97 -13.50
N CYS A 114 -16.21 3.27 -14.49
CA CYS A 114 -16.66 1.94 -14.91
C CYS A 114 -16.50 0.91 -13.78
N ALA A 115 -15.35 0.91 -13.09
CA ALA A 115 -15.10 0.00 -11.96
C ALA A 115 -16.08 0.25 -10.80
N LEU A 116 -16.30 1.50 -10.41
CA LEU A 116 -17.29 1.85 -9.38
C LEU A 116 -18.73 1.49 -9.79
N THR A 117 -19.06 1.64 -11.08
CA THR A 117 -20.36 1.23 -11.61
C THR A 117 -20.52 -0.30 -11.54
N SER A 118 -19.48 -1.05 -11.92
CA SER A 118 -19.46 -2.52 -11.79
C SER A 118 -19.64 -2.95 -10.33
N VAL A 119 -18.93 -2.31 -9.39
CA VAL A 119 -19.08 -2.52 -7.95
C VAL A 119 -20.52 -2.26 -7.47
N ALA A 120 -21.15 -1.17 -7.92
CA ALA A 120 -22.53 -0.87 -7.57
C ALA A 120 -23.53 -1.90 -8.13
N LEU A 121 -23.33 -2.36 -9.37
CA LEU A 121 -24.17 -3.40 -9.98
C LEU A 121 -24.03 -4.73 -9.23
N MET A 122 -22.81 -5.16 -8.94
CA MET A 122 -22.57 -6.36 -8.11
C MET A 122 -23.26 -6.22 -6.76
N PHE A 123 -23.21 -5.04 -6.13
CA PHE A 123 -23.87 -4.83 -4.85
C PHE A 123 -25.39 -4.96 -4.94
N GLY A 124 -25.99 -4.42 -6.01
CA GLY A 124 -27.42 -4.57 -6.29
C GLY A 124 -27.83 -6.04 -6.45
N VAL A 125 -27.02 -6.85 -7.14
CA VAL A 125 -27.26 -8.29 -7.29
C VAL A 125 -27.11 -9.02 -5.95
N VAL A 126 -26.11 -8.67 -5.13
CA VAL A 126 -25.95 -9.22 -3.78
C VAL A 126 -27.20 -8.93 -2.94
N LEU A 127 -27.66 -7.67 -2.91
CA LEU A 127 -28.85 -7.26 -2.17
C LEU A 127 -30.10 -8.01 -2.65
N TYR A 128 -30.30 -8.11 -3.96
CA TYR A 128 -31.42 -8.86 -4.53
C TYR A 128 -31.37 -10.34 -4.12
N GLY A 129 -30.20 -10.98 -4.24
CA GLY A 129 -30.06 -12.39 -3.90
C GLY A 129 -30.25 -12.68 -2.40
N VAL A 130 -29.91 -11.74 -1.51
CA VAL A 130 -30.14 -11.91 -0.05
C VAL A 130 -31.57 -11.55 0.38
N LEU A 131 -32.18 -10.53 -0.23
CA LEU A 131 -33.47 -10.00 0.22
C LEU A 131 -34.68 -10.58 -0.51
N CYS A 132 -34.50 -11.07 -1.74
CA CYS A 132 -35.60 -11.49 -2.60
C CYS A 132 -35.58 -12.98 -2.97
N CYS A 133 -34.58 -13.74 -2.53
CA CYS A 133 -34.47 -15.18 -2.77
C CYS A 133 -34.52 -15.95 -1.45
N GLU A 134 -35.00 -17.19 -1.48
CA GLU A 134 -35.06 -18.07 -0.31
C GLU A 134 -34.01 -19.21 -0.39
N SER A 135 -33.39 -19.40 -1.56
CA SER A 135 -32.47 -20.51 -1.81
C SER A 135 -31.10 -20.25 -1.18
N ILE A 136 -30.61 -21.21 -0.39
CA ILE A 136 -29.24 -21.20 0.15
C ILE A 136 -28.19 -21.02 -0.95
N TRP A 137 -28.40 -21.60 -2.14
CA TRP A 137 -27.46 -21.45 -3.25
C TRP A 137 -27.44 -20.02 -3.81
N ALA A 138 -28.58 -19.32 -3.78
CA ALA A 138 -28.62 -17.90 -4.13
C ALA A 138 -27.85 -17.07 -3.08
N HIS A 139 -28.03 -17.36 -1.78
CA HIS A 139 -27.28 -16.71 -0.71
C HIS A 139 -25.77 -16.94 -0.82
N LEU A 140 -25.33 -18.17 -1.08
CA LEU A 140 -23.90 -18.49 -1.25
C LEU A 140 -23.33 -17.88 -2.54
N GLY A 141 -24.11 -17.81 -3.62
CA GLY A 141 -23.74 -17.09 -4.84
C GLY A 141 -23.56 -15.60 -4.58
N SER A 142 -24.49 -14.97 -3.84
CA SER A 142 -24.37 -13.59 -3.38
C SER A 142 -23.17 -13.38 -2.46
N ALA A 143 -22.87 -14.34 -1.58
CA ALA A 143 -21.68 -14.29 -0.72
C ALA A 143 -20.39 -14.27 -1.54
N ALA A 144 -20.29 -15.15 -2.55
CA ALA A 144 -19.13 -15.19 -3.44
C ALA A 144 -19.01 -13.90 -4.26
N LEU A 145 -20.12 -13.39 -4.80
CA LEU A 145 -20.14 -12.12 -5.52
C LEU A 145 -19.75 -10.94 -4.64
N LEU A 146 -20.17 -10.93 -3.36
CA LEU A 146 -19.73 -9.94 -2.39
C LEU A 146 -18.22 -9.99 -2.15
N GLY A 147 -17.65 -11.20 -2.15
CA GLY A 147 -16.20 -11.39 -2.06
C GLY A 147 -15.46 -10.73 -3.23
N PHE A 148 -15.92 -10.93 -4.47
CA PHE A 148 -15.39 -10.26 -5.65
C PHE A 148 -15.62 -8.76 -5.65
N LEU A 149 -16.79 -8.30 -5.18
CA LEU A 149 -17.09 -6.89 -5.00
C LEU A 149 -16.06 -6.23 -4.10
N TRP A 150 -15.69 -6.85 -2.98
CA TRP A 150 -14.66 -6.32 -2.10
C TRP A 150 -13.28 -6.27 -2.75
N ILE A 151 -12.93 -7.25 -3.57
CA ILE A 151 -11.67 -7.23 -4.35
C ILE A 151 -11.66 -6.02 -5.30
N GLN A 152 -12.69 -5.87 -6.13
CA GLN A 152 -12.80 -4.78 -7.09
C GLN A 152 -12.84 -3.41 -6.40
N SER A 153 -13.56 -3.31 -5.28
CA SER A 153 -13.63 -2.10 -4.47
C SER A 153 -12.27 -1.75 -3.86
N ALA A 154 -11.53 -2.75 -3.38
CA ALA A 154 -10.19 -2.57 -2.84
C ALA A 154 -9.19 -2.08 -3.91
N TYR A 155 -9.27 -2.54 -5.17
CA TYR A 155 -8.45 -2.00 -6.26
C TYR A 155 -8.73 -0.51 -6.51
N VAL A 156 -10.01 -0.11 -6.58
CA VAL A 156 -10.35 1.32 -6.68
C VAL A 156 -9.85 2.10 -5.47
N GLY A 157 -9.93 1.53 -4.26
CA GLY A 157 -9.41 2.13 -3.03
C GLY A 157 -7.89 2.30 -3.05
N HIS A 158 -7.18 1.29 -3.54
CA HIS A 158 -5.73 1.27 -3.72
C HIS A 158 -5.28 2.38 -4.67
N ASP A 159 -5.79 2.39 -5.91
CA ASP A 159 -5.34 3.34 -6.94
C ASP A 159 -5.73 4.78 -6.57
N SER A 160 -6.95 4.96 -6.03
CA SER A 160 -7.38 6.29 -5.59
C SER A 160 -6.59 6.75 -4.36
N GLY A 161 -6.09 5.81 -3.55
CA GLY A 161 -5.17 6.04 -2.44
C GLY A 161 -3.87 6.69 -2.88
N HIS A 162 -3.34 6.28 -4.03
CA HIS A 162 -2.19 6.89 -4.72
C HIS A 162 -2.51 8.20 -5.44
N TYR A 163 -3.77 8.65 -5.41
CA TYR A 163 -4.29 9.84 -6.09
C TYR A 163 -4.17 9.81 -7.63
N GLN A 164 -4.08 8.62 -8.23
CA GLN A 164 -3.87 8.45 -9.67
C GLN A 164 -5.16 8.29 -10.49
N VAL A 165 -6.29 8.11 -9.81
CA VAL A 165 -7.52 7.69 -10.46
C VAL A 165 -8.36 8.87 -10.96
N MET A 166 -8.58 9.85 -10.08
CA MET A 166 -9.45 11.00 -10.38
C MET A 166 -8.63 12.27 -10.64
N THR A 167 -9.20 13.17 -11.43
CA THR A 167 -8.61 14.48 -11.78
C THR A 167 -8.53 15.44 -10.59
N SER A 168 -9.48 15.34 -9.65
CA SER A 168 -9.51 16.17 -8.43
C SER A 168 -9.14 15.39 -7.17
N ARG A 169 -8.41 16.05 -6.26
CA ARG A 169 -8.11 15.51 -4.91
C ARG A 169 -9.38 15.20 -4.13
N ARG A 170 -10.44 16.01 -4.29
CA ARG A 170 -11.73 15.80 -3.60
C ARG A 170 -12.41 14.52 -4.07
N TYR A 171 -12.44 14.27 -5.38
CA TYR A 171 -13.04 13.04 -5.93
C TYR A 171 -12.22 11.79 -5.59
N ASN A 172 -10.88 11.86 -5.59
CA ASN A 172 -10.06 10.76 -5.07
C ASN A 172 -10.38 10.46 -3.60
N LYS A 173 -10.53 11.49 -2.75
CA LYS A 173 -10.89 11.29 -1.34
C LYS A 173 -12.27 10.66 -1.15
N ILE A 174 -13.25 11.02 -1.99
CA ILE A 174 -14.58 10.38 -1.96
C ILE A 174 -14.47 8.92 -2.40
N ALA A 175 -13.77 8.64 -3.49
CA ALA A 175 -13.55 7.27 -3.98
C ALA A 175 -12.87 6.42 -2.90
N GLN A 176 -11.78 6.91 -2.31
CA GLN A 176 -11.06 6.30 -1.19
C GLN A 176 -11.97 5.94 0.00
N LEU A 177 -12.80 6.88 0.46
CA LEU A 177 -13.69 6.65 1.60
C LEU A 177 -14.81 5.66 1.26
N LEU A 178 -15.37 5.74 0.05
CA LEU A 178 -16.43 4.86 -0.40
C LEU A 178 -15.92 3.43 -0.59
N SER A 179 -14.87 3.26 -1.40
CA SER A 179 -14.36 1.94 -1.79
C SER A 179 -13.48 1.31 -0.73
N GLY A 180 -12.62 2.08 -0.05
CA GLY A 180 -11.89 1.63 1.12
C GLY A 180 -12.84 1.44 2.30
N ASN A 181 -13.34 2.51 2.90
CA ASN A 181 -13.97 2.41 4.21
C ASN A 181 -15.39 1.84 4.16
N CYS A 182 -16.31 2.46 3.40
CA CYS A 182 -17.73 2.15 3.45
C CYS A 182 -18.06 0.76 2.89
N LEU A 183 -17.39 0.34 1.82
CA LEU A 183 -17.66 -0.94 1.16
C LEU A 183 -16.84 -2.09 1.73
N THR A 184 -15.58 -1.86 2.14
CA THR A 184 -14.72 -2.97 2.59
C THR A 184 -14.63 -3.09 4.10
N GLY A 185 -14.85 -2.01 4.85
CA GLY A 185 -14.66 -1.95 6.30
C GLY A 185 -13.21 -1.72 6.73
N ILE A 186 -12.30 -1.50 5.79
CA ILE A 186 -10.88 -1.23 6.02
C ILE A 186 -10.63 0.27 5.90
N SER A 187 -9.95 0.86 6.86
CA SER A 187 -9.66 2.31 6.81
C SER A 187 -8.61 2.62 5.75
N ILE A 188 -8.94 3.53 4.83
CA ILE A 188 -7.95 4.05 3.88
C ILE A 188 -6.78 4.75 4.58
N ALA A 189 -6.98 5.34 5.76
CA ALA A 189 -5.88 5.89 6.54
C ALA A 189 -4.92 4.81 7.05
N TRP A 190 -5.45 3.65 7.48
CA TRP A 190 -4.62 2.50 7.85
C TRP A 190 -3.87 1.96 6.65
N TRP A 191 -4.60 1.71 5.56
CA TRP A 191 -4.02 1.21 4.33
C TRP A 191 -2.92 2.15 3.81
N LYS A 192 -3.14 3.47 3.76
CA LYS A 192 -2.10 4.44 3.34
C LYS A 192 -0.88 4.41 4.24
N TRP A 193 -1.09 4.29 5.55
CA TRP A 193 0.03 4.29 6.49
C TRP A 193 0.94 3.08 6.30
N THR A 194 0.38 1.88 6.15
CA THR A 194 1.18 0.66 5.95
C THR A 194 1.67 0.54 4.51
N HIS A 195 0.79 0.76 3.54
CA HIS A 195 1.10 0.56 2.13
C HIS A 195 2.13 1.57 1.60
N ASN A 196 2.11 2.82 2.05
CA ASN A 196 3.19 3.76 1.68
C ASN A 196 4.55 3.28 2.22
N ALA A 197 4.59 2.66 3.41
CA ALA A 197 5.82 2.11 3.97
C ALA A 197 6.33 0.90 3.17
N HIS A 198 5.41 0.02 2.77
CA HIS A 198 5.68 -1.08 1.86
C HIS A 198 6.29 -0.60 0.54
N HIS A 199 5.67 0.40 -0.11
CA HIS A 199 6.21 1.00 -1.34
C HIS A 199 7.63 1.52 -1.17
N LEU A 200 7.90 2.21 -0.07
CA LEU A 200 9.22 2.80 0.14
C LEU A 200 10.33 1.76 0.27
N ALA A 201 10.05 0.65 0.95
CA ALA A 201 11.04 -0.33 1.40
C ALA A 201 10.58 -1.76 1.12
N VAL A 202 10.04 -2.01 -0.07
CA VAL A 202 9.41 -3.29 -0.44
C VAL A 202 10.31 -4.46 -0.09
N ASN A 203 9.75 -5.48 0.56
CA ASN A 203 10.47 -6.70 0.98
C ASN A 203 11.65 -6.49 1.96
N SER A 204 11.77 -5.31 2.58
CA SER A 204 12.63 -5.13 3.75
C SER A 204 11.97 -5.76 4.98
N LEU A 205 12.61 -6.75 5.60
CA LEU A 205 11.98 -7.53 6.68
C LEU A 205 11.69 -6.70 7.94
N ASP A 206 12.40 -5.59 8.16
CA ASP A 206 12.29 -4.70 9.31
C ASP A 206 11.55 -3.38 9.02
N TYR A 207 11.53 -2.92 7.77
CA TYR A 207 10.85 -1.67 7.37
C TYR A 207 9.49 -1.89 6.67
N ASP A 208 9.30 -3.03 6.00
CA ASP A 208 8.06 -3.33 5.29
C ASP A 208 7.04 -4.01 6.24
N PRO A 209 5.92 -3.36 6.58
CA PRO A 209 4.90 -3.98 7.42
C PRO A 209 4.23 -5.21 6.79
N ASP A 210 4.26 -5.34 5.47
CA ASP A 210 3.53 -6.38 4.74
C ASP A 210 4.23 -7.74 4.79
N LEU A 211 5.44 -7.83 5.37
CA LEU A 211 6.16 -9.10 5.61
C LEU A 211 6.13 -9.54 7.09
N GLN A 212 5.59 -8.71 7.98
CA GLN A 212 5.78 -8.84 9.43
C GLN A 212 4.66 -9.60 10.13
N HIS A 213 4.50 -10.87 9.74
CA HIS A 213 3.40 -11.74 10.17
C HIS A 213 3.68 -12.61 11.40
N MET A 214 4.83 -12.41 12.05
CA MET A 214 5.16 -13.12 13.29
C MET A 214 4.09 -12.84 14.36
N PRO A 215 3.63 -13.87 15.11
CA PRO A 215 4.19 -15.24 15.17
C PRO A 215 3.56 -16.25 14.19
N VAL A 216 2.62 -15.85 13.34
CA VAL A 216 1.80 -16.78 12.54
C VAL A 216 2.55 -17.30 11.31
N PHE A 217 3.18 -16.40 10.56
CA PHE A 217 3.93 -16.74 9.34
C PHE A 217 5.33 -16.14 9.36
N ALA A 218 6.26 -16.86 8.75
CA ALA A 218 7.61 -16.39 8.47
C ALA A 218 7.88 -16.54 6.96
N VAL A 219 8.01 -15.39 6.29
CA VAL A 219 8.32 -15.33 4.85
C VAL A 219 9.82 -15.47 4.56
N SER A 220 10.65 -15.51 5.61
CA SER A 220 12.10 -15.71 5.52
C SER A 220 12.63 -16.43 6.75
N THR A 221 13.65 -17.27 6.56
CA THR A 221 14.36 -17.92 7.67
C THR A 221 15.10 -16.93 8.57
N ARG A 222 15.33 -15.69 8.10
CA ARG A 222 15.95 -14.63 8.92
C ARG A 222 15.12 -14.29 10.17
N PHE A 223 13.79 -14.45 10.12
CA PHE A 223 12.94 -14.25 11.29
C PHE A 223 13.27 -15.22 12.44
N PHE A 224 13.91 -16.37 12.18
CA PHE A 224 14.25 -17.34 13.22
C PHE A 224 15.32 -16.85 14.20
N ASN A 225 16.06 -15.80 13.83
CA ASN A 225 17.01 -15.15 14.72
C ASN A 225 16.38 -14.01 15.54
N SER A 226 15.07 -13.79 15.41
CA SER A 226 14.36 -12.59 15.88
C SER A 226 14.90 -11.30 15.26
N ILE A 227 14.00 -10.41 14.84
CA ILE A 227 14.39 -9.10 14.29
C ILE A 227 13.56 -8.00 14.93
N THR A 228 14.06 -6.77 14.92
CA THR A 228 13.30 -5.61 15.38
C THR A 228 12.57 -4.99 14.20
N SER A 229 11.25 -4.88 14.28
CA SER A 229 10.47 -4.07 13.34
C SER A 229 10.75 -2.59 13.61
N VAL A 230 11.36 -1.92 12.64
CA VAL A 230 11.54 -0.47 12.68
C VAL A 230 10.20 0.23 12.48
N PHE A 231 9.35 -0.29 11.57
CA PHE A 231 8.04 0.30 11.29
C PHE A 231 7.10 0.29 12.50
N TYR A 232 6.94 -0.85 13.18
CA TYR A 232 6.06 -0.96 14.36
C TYR A 232 6.76 -0.63 15.68
N GLY A 233 8.09 -0.51 15.70
CA GLY A 233 8.87 -0.29 16.91
C GLY A 233 8.76 -1.44 17.92
N ARG A 234 8.66 -2.68 17.45
CA ARG A 234 8.52 -3.89 18.29
C ARG A 234 9.43 -5.01 17.84
N GLN A 235 9.80 -5.90 18.75
CA GLN A 235 10.54 -7.11 18.41
C GLN A 235 9.60 -8.16 17.78
N LEU A 236 10.03 -8.76 16.68
CA LEU A 236 9.41 -9.90 16.03
C LEU A 236 10.14 -11.17 16.52
N THR A 237 9.76 -11.62 17.72
CA THR A 237 10.42 -12.72 18.42
C THR A 237 10.10 -14.07 17.80
N PHE A 238 11.13 -14.91 17.65
CA PHE A 238 10.97 -16.33 17.32
C PHE A 238 11.01 -17.20 18.58
N ASP A 239 9.91 -17.13 19.33
CA ASP A 239 9.71 -17.90 20.55
C ASP A 239 9.10 -19.30 20.27
N PRO A 240 8.86 -20.15 21.29
CA PRO A 240 8.23 -21.47 21.08
C PRO A 240 6.84 -21.41 20.44
N VAL A 241 6.07 -20.34 20.67
CA VAL A 241 4.73 -20.15 20.08
C VAL A 241 4.86 -19.88 18.58
N ALA A 242 5.75 -18.96 18.22
CA ALA A 242 6.09 -18.69 16.82
C ALA A 242 6.63 -19.94 16.11
N ARG A 243 7.53 -20.70 16.76
CA ARG A 243 8.03 -21.95 16.22
C ARG A 243 6.90 -22.93 15.93
N PHE A 244 5.92 -23.07 16.81
CA PHE A 244 4.78 -23.93 16.57
C PHE A 244 4.00 -23.51 15.32
N PHE A 245 3.53 -22.26 15.26
CA PHE A 245 2.72 -21.78 14.12
C PHE A 245 3.49 -21.86 12.79
N VAL A 246 4.73 -21.37 12.77
CA VAL A 246 5.57 -21.36 11.57
C VAL A 246 5.87 -22.78 11.08
N SER A 247 6.03 -23.76 11.99
CA SER A 247 6.28 -25.16 11.59
C SER A 247 5.11 -25.77 10.81
N TYR A 248 3.88 -25.27 11.03
CA TYR A 248 2.67 -25.73 10.33
C TYR A 248 2.19 -24.77 9.23
N GLN A 249 2.92 -23.68 8.96
CA GLN A 249 2.46 -22.64 8.02
C GLN A 249 2.10 -23.15 6.62
N HIS A 250 2.79 -24.20 6.15
CA HIS A 250 2.53 -24.82 4.86
C HIS A 250 1.13 -25.46 4.75
N TRP A 251 0.54 -25.90 5.87
CA TRP A 251 -0.85 -26.36 5.93
C TRP A 251 -1.83 -25.24 6.28
N THR A 252 -1.41 -24.28 7.11
CA THR A 252 -2.31 -23.26 7.66
C THR A 252 -2.41 -22.00 6.81
N PHE A 253 -1.52 -21.80 5.82
CA PHE A 253 -1.50 -20.60 4.98
C PHE A 253 -2.86 -20.29 4.35
N TYR A 254 -3.40 -21.20 3.52
CA TYR A 254 -4.67 -20.96 2.84
C TYR A 254 -5.87 -20.85 3.80
N PRO A 255 -6.03 -21.71 4.82
CA PRO A 255 -7.09 -21.53 5.81
C PRO A 255 -7.05 -20.20 6.54
N VAL A 256 -5.86 -19.71 6.91
CA VAL A 256 -5.72 -18.40 7.56
C VAL A 256 -6.00 -17.28 6.56
N MET A 257 -5.56 -17.38 5.30
CA MET A 257 -5.89 -16.39 4.26
C MET A 257 -7.40 -16.21 4.08
N CYS A 258 -8.18 -17.30 4.17
CA CYS A 258 -9.66 -17.24 4.15
C CYS A 258 -10.27 -16.39 5.26
N VAL A 259 -9.54 -16.09 6.34
CA VAL A 259 -10.01 -15.24 7.45
C VAL A 259 -9.08 -14.06 7.74
N ALA A 260 -8.02 -13.86 6.96
CA ALA A 260 -7.00 -12.83 7.17
C ALA A 260 -7.59 -11.41 7.20
N ARG A 261 -8.72 -11.21 6.53
CA ARG A 261 -9.49 -9.97 6.56
C ARG A 261 -9.89 -9.51 7.97
N VAL A 262 -10.09 -10.45 8.91
CA VAL A 262 -10.36 -10.12 10.32
C VAL A 262 -9.19 -9.36 10.94
N ASN A 263 -7.95 -9.72 10.59
CA ASN A 263 -6.77 -8.96 11.03
C ASN A 263 -6.80 -7.55 10.44
N LEU A 264 -7.18 -7.36 9.16
CA LEU A 264 -7.29 -6.02 8.56
C LEU A 264 -8.31 -5.13 9.28
N TYR A 265 -9.43 -5.71 9.73
CA TYR A 265 -10.40 -5.00 10.58
C TYR A 265 -9.80 -4.62 11.93
N LEU A 266 -9.13 -5.55 12.60
CA LEU A 266 -8.47 -5.27 13.88
C LEU A 266 -7.44 -4.15 13.74
N GLN A 267 -6.59 -4.21 12.71
CA GLN A 267 -5.57 -3.18 12.45
C GLN A 267 -6.19 -1.81 12.14
N THR A 268 -7.30 -1.78 11.40
CA THR A 268 -8.09 -0.58 11.16
C THR A 268 -8.55 0.05 12.48
N PHE A 269 -9.13 -0.73 13.38
CA PHE A 269 -9.59 -0.23 14.68
C PHE A 269 -8.42 0.22 15.57
N LEU A 270 -7.35 -0.58 15.66
CA LEU A 270 -6.16 -0.26 16.43
C LEU A 270 -5.56 1.07 16.01
N LEU A 271 -5.45 1.34 14.70
CA LEU A 271 -4.96 2.62 14.23
C LEU A 271 -5.93 3.76 14.57
N LEU A 272 -7.21 3.65 14.20
CA LEU A 272 -8.17 4.77 14.34
C LEU A 272 -8.39 5.19 15.79
N PHE A 273 -8.27 4.26 16.74
CA PHE A 273 -8.37 4.52 18.18
C PHE A 273 -7.02 4.71 18.88
N SER A 274 -5.90 4.70 18.13
CA SER A 274 -4.58 5.00 18.69
C SER A 274 -4.41 6.49 19.03
N LYS A 275 -3.30 6.80 19.70
CA LYS A 275 -2.85 8.18 19.95
C LYS A 275 -2.18 8.84 18.74
N ARG A 276 -1.94 8.11 17.63
CA ARG A 276 -1.24 8.62 16.44
C ARG A 276 -2.07 9.71 15.74
N LYS A 277 -1.48 10.83 15.33
CA LYS A 277 -2.18 11.82 14.49
C LYS A 277 -2.56 11.18 13.15
N ILE A 278 -3.85 11.16 12.83
CA ILE A 278 -4.39 10.54 11.61
C ILE A 278 -5.17 11.61 10.83
N PRO A 279 -4.77 11.89 9.57
CA PRO A 279 -5.54 12.76 8.70
C PRO A 279 -6.98 12.25 8.56
N ASP A 280 -7.96 13.15 8.68
CA ASP A 280 -9.37 12.82 8.46
C ASP A 280 -9.90 11.67 9.32
N ARG A 281 -9.41 11.52 10.56
CA ARG A 281 -9.79 10.42 11.47
C ARG A 281 -11.32 10.27 11.60
N ALA A 282 -12.04 11.36 11.79
CA ALA A 282 -13.50 11.34 11.94
C ALA A 282 -14.21 10.78 10.70
N LEU A 283 -13.79 11.21 9.49
CA LEU A 283 -14.33 10.68 8.24
C LEU A 283 -14.01 9.20 8.08
N ASN A 284 -12.81 8.77 8.48
CA ASN A 284 -12.44 7.37 8.45
C ASN A 284 -13.32 6.51 9.38
N ILE A 285 -13.57 6.99 10.60
CA ILE A 285 -14.47 6.34 11.58
C ILE A 285 -15.89 6.25 11.01
N VAL A 286 -16.44 7.35 10.50
CA VAL A 286 -17.77 7.36 9.89
C VAL A 286 -17.85 6.35 8.73
N GLY A 287 -16.84 6.32 7.86
CA GLY A 287 -16.81 5.38 6.74
C GLY A 287 -16.82 3.91 7.18
N ILE A 288 -16.02 3.54 8.19
CA ILE A 288 -16.05 2.15 8.68
C ILE A 288 -17.35 1.84 9.42
N LEU A 289 -17.97 2.81 10.10
CA LEU A 289 -19.28 2.62 10.74
C LEU A 289 -20.37 2.34 9.71
N VAL A 290 -20.30 2.92 8.51
CA VAL A 290 -21.21 2.57 7.41
C VAL A 290 -21.10 1.08 7.11
N PHE A 291 -19.88 0.55 6.94
CA PHE A 291 -19.66 -0.89 6.72
C PHE A 291 -20.23 -1.75 7.86
N TRP A 292 -19.88 -1.42 9.10
CA TRP A 292 -20.34 -2.13 10.28
C TRP A 292 -21.83 -1.94 10.60
N THR A 293 -22.54 -1.13 9.81
CA THR A 293 -24.00 -1.02 9.85
C THR A 293 -24.63 -1.91 8.78
N TRP A 294 -24.26 -1.72 7.51
CA TRP A 294 -24.96 -2.42 6.43
C TRP A 294 -24.59 -3.91 6.36
N PHE A 295 -23.33 -4.28 6.62
CA PHE A 295 -22.90 -5.67 6.44
C PHE A 295 -23.56 -6.61 7.45
N PRO A 296 -23.57 -6.31 8.77
CA PRO A 296 -24.34 -7.09 9.73
C PRO A 296 -25.85 -7.08 9.45
N LEU A 297 -26.40 -5.97 8.93
CA LEU A 297 -27.81 -5.88 8.57
C LEU A 297 -28.17 -6.88 7.46
N ILE A 298 -27.40 -6.92 6.36
CA ILE A 298 -27.61 -7.89 5.27
C ILE A 298 -27.48 -9.32 5.79
N VAL A 299 -26.46 -9.61 6.60
CA VAL A 299 -26.28 -10.95 7.20
C VAL A 299 -27.48 -11.30 8.09
N SER A 300 -28.03 -10.34 8.83
CA SER A 300 -29.20 -10.57 9.70
C SER A 300 -30.48 -10.93 8.94
N CYS A 301 -30.57 -10.56 7.65
CA CYS A 301 -31.70 -10.92 6.79
C CYS A 301 -31.69 -12.40 6.35
N LEU A 302 -30.58 -13.11 6.51
CA LEU A 302 -30.51 -14.53 6.19
C LEU A 302 -31.29 -15.39 7.20
N PRO A 303 -31.90 -16.50 6.75
CA PRO A 303 -32.97 -17.19 7.48
C PRO A 303 -32.53 -17.87 8.79
N ASN A 304 -31.27 -18.34 8.88
CA ASN A 304 -30.78 -19.08 10.04
C ASN A 304 -29.27 -18.86 10.27
N TRP A 305 -28.80 -19.24 11.46
CA TRP A 305 -27.39 -19.06 11.86
C TRP A 305 -26.38 -19.82 10.98
N PRO A 306 -26.58 -21.09 10.61
CA PRO A 306 -25.67 -21.79 9.70
C PRO A 306 -25.46 -21.04 8.37
N GLU A 307 -26.53 -20.56 7.73
CA GLU A 307 -26.43 -19.79 6.50
C GLU A 307 -25.71 -18.46 6.69
N ARG A 308 -25.93 -17.77 7.81
CA ARG A 308 -25.21 -16.54 8.15
C ARG A 308 -23.70 -16.76 8.24
N VAL A 309 -23.30 -17.82 8.93
CA VAL A 309 -21.88 -18.19 9.09
C VAL A 309 -21.29 -18.57 7.74
N LEU A 310 -21.99 -19.41 6.96
CA LEU A 310 -21.53 -19.80 5.63
C LEU A 310 -21.40 -18.62 4.68
N PHE A 311 -22.37 -17.69 4.69
CA PHE A 311 -22.32 -16.47 3.89
C PHE A 311 -21.05 -15.65 4.20
N VAL A 312 -20.78 -15.38 5.48
CA VAL A 312 -19.59 -14.62 5.88
C VAL A 312 -18.29 -15.35 5.50
N LEU A 313 -18.20 -16.65 5.77
CA LEU A 313 -17.01 -17.45 5.44
C LEU A 313 -16.78 -17.54 3.93
N THR A 314 -17.84 -17.71 3.13
CA THR A 314 -17.73 -17.73 1.67
C THR A 314 -17.27 -16.38 1.14
N SER A 315 -17.84 -15.27 1.62
CA SER A 315 -17.39 -13.93 1.22
C SER A 315 -15.92 -13.69 1.56
N PHE A 316 -15.47 -14.08 2.76
CA PHE A 316 -14.06 -13.93 3.14
C PHE A 316 -13.14 -14.86 2.33
N ALA A 317 -13.54 -16.11 2.11
CA ALA A 317 -12.75 -17.07 1.34
C ALA A 317 -12.57 -16.62 -0.11
N VAL A 318 -13.60 -16.07 -0.76
CA VAL A 318 -13.45 -15.51 -2.12
C VAL A 318 -12.55 -14.29 -2.12
N THR A 319 -12.67 -13.38 -1.15
CA THR A 319 -11.76 -12.23 -1.03
C THR A 319 -10.31 -12.62 -0.73
N ALA A 320 -10.06 -13.82 -0.19
CA ALA A 320 -8.71 -14.31 0.04
C ALA A 320 -7.89 -14.48 -1.24
N ILE A 321 -8.54 -14.63 -2.41
CA ILE A 321 -7.87 -14.64 -3.72
C ILE A 321 -6.96 -13.42 -3.88
N GLN A 322 -7.44 -12.23 -3.50
CA GLN A 322 -6.65 -10.99 -3.56
C GLN A 322 -5.42 -11.03 -2.65
N HIS A 323 -5.55 -11.59 -1.45
CA HIS A 323 -4.40 -11.71 -0.54
C HIS A 323 -3.33 -12.64 -1.10
N ILE A 324 -3.78 -13.77 -1.67
CA ILE A 324 -2.90 -14.76 -2.29
C ILE A 324 -2.16 -14.13 -3.49
N GLN A 325 -2.84 -13.35 -4.32
CA GLN A 325 -2.20 -12.62 -5.43
C GLN A 325 -1.06 -11.75 -4.92
N PHE A 326 -1.29 -10.88 -3.93
CA PHE A 326 -0.23 -10.04 -3.36
C PHE A 326 0.92 -10.84 -2.76
N CYS A 327 0.62 -11.94 -2.07
CA CYS A 327 1.65 -12.83 -1.52
C CYS A 327 2.52 -13.44 -2.64
N LEU A 328 1.94 -13.82 -3.77
CA LEU A 328 2.69 -14.40 -4.89
C LEU A 328 3.68 -13.40 -5.50
N ASN A 329 3.28 -12.13 -5.63
CA ASN A 329 4.15 -11.09 -6.17
C ASN A 329 5.35 -10.77 -5.26
N HIS A 330 5.18 -10.84 -3.95
CA HIS A 330 6.18 -10.37 -2.98
C HIS A 330 6.91 -11.48 -2.22
N PHE A 331 6.23 -12.52 -1.74
CA PHE A 331 6.85 -13.53 -0.88
C PHE A 331 7.79 -14.46 -1.65
N ALA A 332 7.65 -14.54 -2.97
CA ALA A 332 8.58 -15.26 -3.83
C ALA A 332 9.79 -14.41 -4.26
N ALA A 333 9.75 -13.09 -4.02
CA ALA A 333 10.80 -12.15 -4.41
C ALA A 333 11.91 -12.08 -3.36
N ASN A 334 13.00 -11.37 -3.68
CA ASN A 334 14.14 -11.26 -2.75
C ASN A 334 13.75 -10.43 -1.53
N VAL A 335 14.33 -10.76 -0.38
CA VAL A 335 14.15 -10.03 0.88
C VAL A 335 15.48 -9.50 1.40
N TYR A 336 15.45 -8.38 2.13
CA TYR A 336 16.64 -7.79 2.75
C TYR A 336 16.36 -7.21 4.15
N LEU A 337 17.38 -6.59 4.76
CA LEU A 337 17.28 -5.90 6.05
C LEU A 337 17.81 -4.47 5.87
N GLY A 338 17.24 -3.54 6.62
CA GLY A 338 17.56 -2.11 6.55
C GLY A 338 16.66 -1.35 5.56
N PRO A 339 16.78 -0.01 5.54
CA PRO A 339 16.09 0.80 4.54
C PRO A 339 16.79 0.65 3.18
N PRO A 340 16.08 0.87 2.06
CA PRO A 340 16.76 1.07 0.78
C PRO A 340 17.59 2.36 0.84
N SER A 341 18.67 2.38 0.05
CA SER A 341 19.49 3.56 -0.15
C SER A 341 19.09 4.33 -1.40
N GLY A 342 19.45 5.61 -1.48
CA GLY A 342 19.19 6.41 -2.69
C GLY A 342 19.64 5.81 -4.01
N ASN A 343 20.79 5.14 -4.01
CA ASN A 343 21.45 4.64 -5.22
C ASN A 343 21.10 3.18 -5.58
N ASP A 344 20.53 2.42 -4.64
CA ASP A 344 20.03 1.05 -4.89
C ASP A 344 18.51 0.97 -4.80
N TRP A 345 17.80 2.09 -4.59
CA TRP A 345 16.35 2.12 -4.39
C TRP A 345 15.60 1.38 -5.50
N PHE A 346 15.90 1.68 -6.77
CA PHE A 346 15.24 1.01 -7.91
C PHE A 346 15.57 -0.49 -7.97
N GLU A 347 16.80 -0.89 -7.65
CA GLU A 347 17.19 -2.31 -7.57
C GLU A 347 16.45 -3.04 -6.45
N LYS A 348 16.24 -2.37 -5.30
CA LYS A 348 15.43 -2.91 -4.19
C LYS A 348 13.97 -3.05 -4.57
N GLN A 349 13.40 -2.05 -5.27
CA GLN A 349 12.03 -2.12 -5.77
C GLN A 349 11.83 -3.31 -6.70
N THR A 350 12.67 -3.41 -7.72
CA THR A 350 12.60 -4.48 -8.74
C THR A 350 12.97 -5.86 -8.18
N GLY A 351 13.92 -5.94 -7.25
CA GLY A 351 14.32 -7.20 -6.62
C GLY A 351 13.31 -7.73 -5.59
N GLY A 352 12.55 -6.84 -4.96
CA GLY A 352 11.55 -7.14 -3.93
C GLY A 352 10.13 -7.37 -4.46
N THR A 353 9.95 -7.35 -5.78
CA THR A 353 8.65 -7.53 -6.42
C THR A 353 8.77 -8.37 -7.68
N LEU A 354 7.65 -8.97 -8.10
CA LEU A 354 7.57 -9.82 -9.30
C LEU A 354 6.25 -9.55 -10.00
N ASP A 355 6.25 -9.61 -11.33
CA ASP A 355 5.02 -9.62 -12.11
C ASP A 355 4.49 -11.04 -12.29
N ILE A 356 3.16 -11.16 -12.44
CA ILE A 356 2.50 -12.42 -12.72
C ILE A 356 2.10 -12.44 -14.19
N ALA A 357 2.77 -13.27 -14.98
CA ALA A 357 2.40 -13.50 -16.37
C ALA A 357 1.07 -14.25 -16.45
N CYS A 358 0.03 -13.59 -16.93
CA CYS A 358 -1.30 -14.16 -17.17
C CYS A 358 -1.90 -13.67 -18.49
N SER A 359 -2.98 -14.32 -18.92
CA SER A 359 -3.74 -13.88 -20.10
C SER A 359 -4.65 -12.72 -19.73
N SER A 360 -4.96 -11.83 -20.68
CA SER A 360 -5.66 -10.56 -20.43
C SER A 360 -7.06 -10.69 -19.82
N TRP A 361 -7.74 -11.84 -19.96
CA TRP A 361 -9.02 -12.04 -19.26
C TRP A 361 -8.87 -12.12 -17.73
N MET A 362 -7.66 -12.38 -17.23
CA MET A 362 -7.32 -12.34 -15.81
C MET A 362 -7.13 -10.93 -15.26
N ASP A 363 -7.04 -9.91 -16.12
CA ASP A 363 -6.83 -8.52 -15.69
C ASP A 363 -7.95 -8.05 -14.75
N TRP A 364 -9.17 -8.53 -14.96
CA TRP A 364 -10.29 -8.28 -14.05
C TRP A 364 -10.03 -8.85 -12.65
N PHE A 365 -9.46 -10.04 -12.54
CA PHE A 365 -9.17 -10.67 -11.25
C PHE A 365 -7.97 -10.07 -10.54
N HIS A 366 -7.00 -9.50 -11.26
CA HIS A 366 -5.80 -8.91 -10.68
C HIS A 366 -5.89 -7.39 -10.49
N GLY A 367 -6.81 -6.71 -11.18
CA GLY A 367 -7.00 -5.27 -11.07
C GLY A 367 -5.78 -4.44 -11.52
N GLY A 368 -4.88 -5.00 -12.34
CA GLY A 368 -3.60 -4.38 -12.71
C GLY A 368 -2.45 -4.67 -11.78
N LEU A 369 -2.72 -5.31 -10.65
CA LEU A 369 -1.70 -5.63 -9.65
C LEU A 369 -0.98 -6.94 -9.94
N GLN A 370 -1.15 -7.50 -11.15
CA GLN A 370 -0.21 -8.44 -11.76
C GLN A 370 1.08 -7.75 -12.25
N PHE A 371 1.06 -6.43 -12.46
CA PHE A 371 2.17 -5.59 -12.92
C PHE A 371 2.74 -4.79 -11.73
N GLN A 372 3.35 -5.51 -10.79
CA GLN A 372 3.87 -4.91 -9.56
C GLN A 372 5.20 -4.21 -9.77
N LEU A 373 6.00 -4.61 -10.77
CA LEU A 373 7.25 -3.92 -11.05
C LEU A 373 6.98 -2.49 -11.51
N GLU A 374 6.03 -2.32 -12.43
CA GLU A 374 5.56 -1.01 -12.85
C GLU A 374 4.92 -0.24 -11.70
N HIS A 375 4.12 -0.92 -10.88
CA HIS A 375 3.48 -0.33 -9.70
C HIS A 375 4.48 0.37 -8.76
N HIS A 376 5.49 -0.38 -8.33
CA HIS A 376 6.45 0.06 -7.32
C HIS A 376 7.45 1.08 -7.86
N CYS A 377 7.88 0.90 -9.12
CA CYS A 377 8.89 1.77 -9.72
C CYS A 377 8.30 3.05 -10.33
N PHE A 378 7.03 3.02 -10.71
CA PHE A 378 6.36 4.07 -11.46
C PHE A 378 4.98 4.34 -10.83
N LEU A 379 4.92 4.62 -9.53
CA LEU A 379 3.65 4.81 -8.81
C LEU A 379 2.80 5.98 -9.33
N VAL A 380 3.41 6.96 -9.99
CA VAL A 380 2.69 8.03 -10.72
C VAL A 380 1.84 7.47 -11.90
N CYS A 381 1.89 6.17 -12.17
CA CYS A 381 1.63 5.60 -13.50
C CYS A 381 0.57 4.47 -13.54
N LEU A 382 0.06 4.01 -12.39
CA LEU A 382 -0.99 2.99 -12.42
C LEU A 382 -2.38 3.59 -12.61
N GLY A 383 -2.71 3.76 -13.89
CA GLY A 383 -4.07 3.92 -14.41
C GLY A 383 -4.22 3.24 -15.78
N ALA A 384 -3.34 2.29 -16.10
CA ALA A 384 -3.39 1.52 -17.33
C ALA A 384 -3.78 0.08 -17.00
N ASN A 385 -5.09 -0.17 -17.10
CA ASN A 385 -5.65 -1.42 -17.60
C ASN A 385 -6.95 -1.10 -18.33
#